data_AF-A0A7S3WML7-F1
#
_entry.id   AF-A0A7S3WML7-F1
#
_cell.length_a   1.000
_cell.length_b   1.000
_cell.length_c   1.000
_cell.angle_alpha   90.00
_cell.angle_beta   90.00
_cell.angle_gamma   90.00
#
_symmetry.space_group_name_H-M   'P 1'
#
loop_
_entity.id
_entity.type
_entity.pdbx_description
1 polymer ?
#
loop_
_entity_poly.entity_id
_entity_poly.type
_entity_poly.pdbx_seq_one_letter_code
_entity_poly.pdbx_strand_id
1 'polypeptide(L)'
;HYCETYADLVFRLKTEMPEFPAPDGGKPVSFKSTLLNVVQNEFESMDTDALELGEEEAKGMDPEEVQFKKMKRKERILANMKFIGHLFLRQLLTARIIGSVMQDLAMCNDADKLPPEHVVECICELLNSIGYTLDSMGPGKEAIKQVCGRLMDLKQKKDKKGQGVYSKRIQFKIQDLLDTKNAGWVMKTFKAAAKTKEEIRQDAARDSASGKAVDGSEHVIAGARPSYLTAEKHAVGGKDDGPWQEVPKGKRG
;
A
#
# COMPACT_ATOMS: atom_id res chain seq x y z
N HIS A 1 0.91 11.54 -6.98
CA HIS A 1 1.85 12.52 -6.42
C HIS A 1 1.35 13.19 -5.14
N TYR A 2 0.04 13.46 -4.98
CA TYR A 2 -0.50 14.18 -3.81
C TYR A 2 -1.19 13.28 -2.76
N CYS A 3 -1.01 11.95 -2.84
CA CYS A 3 -1.68 11.01 -1.93
C CYS A 3 -1.40 11.31 -0.45
N GLU A 4 -0.17 11.73 -0.13
CA GLU A 4 0.22 12.11 1.24
C GLU A 4 -0.55 13.35 1.72
N THR A 5 -0.53 14.43 0.94
CA THR A 5 -1.24 15.68 1.24
C THR A 5 -2.74 15.48 1.41
N TYR A 6 -3.36 14.69 0.52
CA TYR A 6 -4.78 14.38 0.64
C TYR A 6 -5.07 13.53 1.88
N ALA A 7 -4.20 12.58 2.22
CA ALA A 7 -4.38 11.78 3.42
C ALA A 7 -4.24 12.62 4.69
N ASP A 8 -3.35 13.63 4.72
CA ASP A 8 -3.26 14.60 5.82
C ASP A 8 -4.52 15.45 5.96
N LEU A 9 -5.10 15.89 4.83
CA LEU A 9 -6.38 16.59 4.86
C LEU A 9 -7.48 15.71 5.45
N VAL A 10 -7.60 14.45 5.01
CA VAL A 10 -8.59 13.49 5.55
C VAL A 10 -8.35 13.27 7.05
N PHE A 11 -7.10 13.19 7.49
CA PHE A 11 -6.75 13.03 8.90
C PHE A 11 -7.23 14.21 9.76
N ARG A 12 -7.04 15.44 9.29
CA ARG A 12 -7.54 16.65 9.98
C ARG A 12 -9.05 16.76 9.96
N LEU A 13 -9.70 16.46 8.84
CA LEU A 13 -11.16 16.52 8.74
C LEU A 13 -11.86 15.57 9.73
N LYS A 14 -11.23 14.44 10.07
CA LYS A 14 -11.79 13.49 11.05
C LYS A 14 -12.15 14.16 12.38
N THR A 15 -11.36 15.12 12.86
CA THR A 15 -11.58 15.77 14.17
C THR A 15 -12.52 16.97 14.09
N GLU A 16 -12.66 17.58 12.92
CA GLU A 16 -13.49 18.78 12.70
C GLU A 16 -14.94 18.45 12.33
N MET A 17 -15.19 17.25 11.79
CA MET A 17 -16.49 16.89 11.24
C MET A 17 -17.43 16.33 12.32
N PRO A 18 -18.64 16.91 12.50
CA PRO A 18 -19.62 16.39 13.44
C PRO A 18 -20.25 15.09 12.94
N GLU A 19 -20.99 14.42 13.82
CA GLU A 19 -21.90 13.34 13.43
C GLU A 19 -23.19 13.94 12.87
N PHE A 20 -23.73 13.28 11.84
CA PHE A 20 -24.98 13.68 11.19
C PHE A 20 -26.07 12.64 11.48
N PRO A 21 -27.33 13.04 11.66
CA PRO A 21 -28.43 12.10 11.83
C PRO A 21 -28.58 11.22 10.59
N ALA A 22 -28.87 9.94 10.77
CA ALA A 22 -29.11 9.03 9.66
C ALA A 22 -30.48 9.30 9.00
N PRO A 23 -30.59 9.25 7.65
CA PRO A 23 -31.85 9.50 6.94
C PRO A 23 -32.97 8.53 7.32
N ASP A 24 -32.63 7.32 7.77
CA ASP A 24 -33.54 6.22 8.11
C ASP A 24 -33.81 6.10 9.62
N GLY A 25 -33.34 7.06 10.43
CA GLY A 25 -33.42 6.98 11.89
C GLY A 25 -32.45 5.97 12.52
N GLY A 26 -31.50 5.43 11.74
CA GLY A 26 -30.43 4.56 12.21
C GLY A 26 -29.33 5.27 12.99
N LYS A 27 -28.17 4.61 13.12
CA LYS A 27 -27.00 5.18 13.82
C LYS A 27 -26.50 6.43 13.11
N PRO A 28 -26.11 7.50 13.84
CA PRO A 28 -25.53 8.70 13.24
C PRO A 28 -24.38 8.38 12.28
N VAL A 29 -24.36 9.10 11.16
CA VAL A 29 -23.32 9.01 10.14
C VAL A 29 -22.15 9.88 10.59
N SER A 30 -21.01 9.24 10.85
CA SER A 30 -19.76 9.92 11.16
C SER A 30 -18.87 10.04 9.92
N PHE A 31 -17.95 11.01 9.92
CA PHE A 31 -16.89 11.08 8.91
C PHE A 31 -16.14 9.75 8.77
N LYS A 32 -15.91 9.10 9.91
CA LYS A 32 -15.24 7.81 10.03
C LYS A 32 -16.00 6.69 9.31
N SER A 33 -17.30 6.52 9.56
CA SER A 33 -18.12 5.53 8.84
C SER A 33 -18.18 5.81 7.34
N THR A 34 -18.29 7.09 6.96
CA THR A 34 -18.35 7.48 5.54
C THR A 34 -17.03 7.20 4.83
N LEU A 35 -15.89 7.53 5.45
CA LEU A 35 -14.57 7.25 4.88
C LEU A 35 -14.36 5.74 4.68
N LEU A 36 -14.72 4.92 5.66
CA LEU A 36 -14.64 3.46 5.53
C LEU A 36 -15.49 2.95 4.37
N ASN A 37 -16.74 3.41 4.28
CA ASN A 37 -17.65 3.04 3.19
C ASN A 37 -17.09 3.43 1.82
N VAL A 38 -16.56 4.65 1.69
CA VAL A 38 -15.96 5.12 0.43
C VAL A 38 -14.73 4.29 0.07
N VAL A 39 -13.83 4.04 1.02
CA VAL A 39 -12.63 3.22 0.76
C VAL A 39 -13.01 1.79 0.39
N GLN A 40 -14.00 1.20 1.07
CA GLN A 40 -14.49 -0.12 0.77
C GLN A 40 -15.16 -0.18 -0.60
N ASN A 41 -16.02 0.78 -0.94
CA ASN A 41 -16.68 0.84 -2.25
C ASN A 41 -15.66 1.06 -3.37
N GLU A 42 -14.66 1.92 -3.19
CA GLU A 42 -13.56 2.07 -4.16
C GLU A 42 -12.75 0.78 -4.29
N PHE A 43 -12.56 0.02 -3.21
CA PHE A 43 -11.89 -1.28 -3.28
C PHE A 43 -12.72 -2.34 -4.00
N GLU A 44 -14.00 -2.46 -3.67
CA GLU A 44 -14.89 -3.47 -4.26
C GLU A 44 -15.25 -3.13 -5.71
N SER A 45 -15.26 -1.85 -6.08
CA SER A 45 -15.39 -1.40 -7.48
C SER A 45 -14.07 -1.44 -8.26
N MET A 46 -12.93 -1.62 -7.59
CA MET A 46 -11.69 -2.02 -8.25
C MET A 46 -11.83 -3.48 -8.66
N ASP A 47 -12.39 -3.67 -9.85
CA ASP A 47 -12.36 -4.98 -10.48
C ASP A 47 -10.90 -5.31 -10.86
N THR A 48 -10.28 -6.16 -10.05
CA THR A 48 -8.92 -6.66 -10.28
C THR A 48 -8.84 -7.56 -11.50
N ASP A 49 -9.97 -8.13 -11.93
CA ASP A 49 -10.08 -8.89 -13.18
C ASP A 49 -10.25 -7.91 -14.38
N ALA A 50 -10.74 -6.68 -14.18
CA ALA A 50 -10.90 -5.63 -15.21
C ALA A 50 -9.61 -4.90 -15.62
N LEU A 51 -8.44 -5.37 -15.18
CA LEU A 51 -7.16 -4.97 -15.78
C LEU A 51 -7.06 -5.45 -17.24
N GLU A 52 -7.84 -6.46 -17.58
CA GLU A 52 -8.19 -6.83 -18.95
C GLU A 52 -9.44 -6.04 -19.40
N LEU A 53 -9.42 -5.49 -20.62
CA LEU A 53 -10.68 -5.06 -21.25
C LEU A 53 -11.42 -6.33 -21.66
N GLY A 54 -12.68 -6.49 -21.26
CA GLY A 54 -13.50 -7.60 -21.74
C GLY A 54 -13.61 -7.57 -23.27
N GLU A 55 -13.81 -8.72 -23.91
CA GLU A 55 -13.86 -8.82 -25.37
C GLU A 55 -14.92 -7.89 -26.00
N GLU A 56 -16.09 -7.77 -25.37
CA GLU A 56 -17.15 -6.83 -25.78
C GLU A 56 -16.78 -5.36 -25.55
N GLU A 57 -15.93 -5.07 -24.57
CA GLU A 57 -15.48 -3.72 -24.25
C GLU A 57 -14.33 -3.28 -25.18
N ALA A 58 -13.51 -4.22 -25.65
CA ALA A 58 -12.48 -3.98 -26.66
C ALA A 58 -13.02 -3.96 -28.09
N LYS A 59 -14.27 -4.39 -28.29
CA LYS A 59 -14.90 -4.53 -29.61
C LYS A 59 -15.08 -3.16 -30.26
N GLY A 60 -14.47 -2.98 -31.43
CA GLY A 60 -14.51 -1.74 -32.19
C GLY A 60 -13.52 -0.67 -31.72
N MET A 61 -12.66 -0.96 -30.74
CA MET A 61 -11.52 -0.12 -30.37
C MET A 61 -10.28 -0.55 -31.16
N ASP A 62 -9.45 0.41 -31.52
CA ASP A 62 -8.14 0.10 -32.08
C ASP A 62 -7.19 -0.44 -30.98
N PRO A 63 -6.09 -1.13 -31.36
CA PRO A 63 -5.15 -1.69 -30.39
C PRO A 63 -4.48 -0.64 -29.48
N GLU A 64 -4.31 0.59 -29.93
CA GLU A 64 -3.70 1.67 -29.15
C GLU A 64 -4.67 2.20 -28.08
N GLU A 65 -5.96 2.35 -28.42
CA GLU A 65 -7.02 2.72 -27.49
C GLU A 65 -7.20 1.65 -26.39
N VAL A 66 -7.16 0.37 -26.79
CA VAL A 66 -7.19 -0.76 -25.85
C VAL A 66 -6.03 -0.68 -24.87
N GLN A 67 -4.81 -0.49 -25.36
CA GLN A 67 -3.63 -0.36 -24.50
C GLN A 67 -3.69 0.87 -23.59
N PHE A 68 -4.14 2.00 -24.12
CA PHE A 68 -4.29 3.23 -23.34
C PHE A 68 -5.29 3.07 -22.19
N LYS A 69 -6.44 2.42 -22.43
CA LYS A 69 -7.43 2.13 -21.38
C LYS A 69 -6.90 1.16 -20.33
N LYS A 70 -6.23 0.07 -20.74
CA LYS A 70 -5.56 -0.84 -19.80
C LYS A 70 -4.53 -0.10 -18.93
N MET A 71 -3.73 0.77 -19.54
CA MET A 71 -2.76 1.61 -18.83
C MET A 71 -3.44 2.53 -17.81
N LYS A 72 -4.54 3.20 -18.19
CA LYS A 72 -5.30 4.08 -17.29
C LYS A 72 -5.92 3.34 -16.10
N ARG A 73 -6.48 2.14 -16.33
CA ARG A 73 -7.00 1.29 -15.24
C ARG A 73 -5.90 0.89 -14.27
N LYS A 74 -4.75 0.48 -14.80
CA LYS A 74 -3.56 0.15 -14.00
C LYS A 74 -3.10 1.35 -13.16
N GLU A 75 -2.97 2.53 -13.76
CA GLU A 75 -2.59 3.77 -13.06
C GLU A 75 -3.57 4.07 -11.91
N ARG A 76 -4.88 3.92 -12.13
CA ARG A 76 -5.90 4.14 -11.11
C ARG A 76 -5.74 3.16 -9.94
N ILE A 77 -5.58 1.86 -10.21
CA ILE A 77 -5.42 0.85 -9.16
C ILE A 77 -4.15 1.13 -8.33
N LEU A 78 -3.02 1.43 -8.98
CA LEU A 78 -1.78 1.78 -8.28
C LEU A 78 -1.93 3.03 -7.42
N ALA A 79 -2.60 4.06 -7.94
CA ALA A 79 -2.85 5.30 -7.19
C ALA A 79 -3.76 5.05 -5.97
N ASN A 80 -4.81 4.25 -6.15
CA ASN A 80 -5.73 3.86 -5.08
C ASN A 80 -4.99 3.06 -3.99
N MET A 81 -4.19 2.08 -4.37
CA MET A 81 -3.40 1.27 -3.41
C MET A 81 -2.42 2.13 -2.61
N LYS A 82 -1.71 3.04 -3.29
CA LYS A 82 -0.83 4.00 -2.63
C LYS A 82 -1.61 4.88 -1.64
N PHE A 83 -2.79 5.37 -2.03
CA PHE A 83 -3.61 6.21 -1.16
C PHE A 83 -4.12 5.45 0.07
N ILE A 84 -4.61 4.21 -0.10
CA ILE A 84 -5.03 3.34 1.00
C ILE A 84 -3.85 3.13 1.98
N GLY A 85 -2.64 2.92 1.49
CA GLY A 85 -1.45 2.84 2.33
C GLY A 85 -1.22 4.10 3.16
N HIS A 86 -1.36 5.28 2.56
CA HIS A 86 -1.24 6.56 3.29
C HIS A 86 -2.35 6.77 4.33
N LEU A 87 -3.59 6.32 4.06
CA LEU A 87 -4.69 6.35 5.03
C LEU A 87 -4.41 5.41 6.22
N PHE A 88 -3.90 4.20 5.95
CA PHE A 88 -3.51 3.25 7.00
C PHE A 88 -2.43 3.82 7.92
N LEU A 89 -1.37 4.42 7.36
CA LEU A 89 -0.30 5.06 8.15
C LEU A 89 -0.82 6.21 9.05
N ARG A 90 -1.99 6.76 8.76
CA ARG A 90 -2.69 7.79 9.56
C ARG A 90 -3.74 7.23 10.54
N GLN A 91 -3.81 5.91 10.72
CA GLN A 91 -4.86 5.25 11.54
C GLN A 91 -6.28 5.56 11.06
N LEU A 92 -6.45 5.82 9.76
CA LEU A 92 -7.77 5.99 9.15
C LEU A 92 -8.34 4.65 8.66
N LEU A 93 -7.50 3.61 8.58
CA LEU A 93 -7.89 2.24 8.25
C LEU A 93 -7.30 1.27 9.29
N THR A 94 -7.99 0.15 9.51
CA THR A 94 -7.52 -0.91 10.41
C THR A 94 -6.59 -1.88 9.70
N ALA A 95 -5.77 -2.58 10.48
CA ALA A 95 -4.93 -3.67 9.98
C ALA A 95 -5.75 -4.79 9.30
N ARG A 96 -6.98 -5.03 9.74
CA ARG A 96 -7.87 -6.04 9.14
C ARG A 96 -8.34 -5.65 7.76
N ILE A 97 -8.75 -4.39 7.58
CA ILE A 97 -9.21 -3.89 6.27
C ILE A 97 -8.06 -3.98 5.26
N ILE A 98 -6.88 -3.47 5.62
CA ILE A 98 -5.70 -3.55 4.78
C ILE A 98 -5.27 -5.01 4.53
N GLY A 99 -5.34 -5.86 5.56
CA GLY A 99 -5.05 -7.28 5.45
C GLY A 99 -5.95 -8.00 4.45
N SER A 100 -7.26 -7.77 4.53
CA SER A 100 -8.25 -8.31 3.58
C SER A 100 -7.95 -7.87 2.16
N VAL A 101 -7.70 -6.56 1.95
CA VAL A 101 -7.34 -6.00 0.64
C VAL A 101 -6.14 -6.73 0.02
N MET A 102 -5.08 -6.93 0.79
CA MET A 102 -3.88 -7.61 0.29
C MET A 102 -4.11 -9.11 0.04
N GLN A 103 -4.90 -9.78 0.89
CA GLN A 103 -5.23 -11.20 0.72
C GLN A 103 -6.07 -11.42 -0.55
N ASP A 104 -7.03 -10.54 -0.81
CA ASP A 104 -7.88 -10.57 -2.01
C ASP A 104 -7.03 -10.31 -3.26
N LEU A 105 -6.17 -9.28 -3.26
CA LEU A 105 -5.27 -8.98 -4.38
C LEU A 105 -4.27 -10.12 -4.67
N ALA A 106 -3.74 -10.77 -3.62
CA ALA A 106 -2.83 -11.91 -3.76
C ALA A 106 -3.57 -13.22 -4.11
N MET A 107 -4.90 -13.20 -4.15
CA MET A 107 -5.76 -14.36 -4.35
C MET A 107 -5.40 -15.49 -3.37
N CYS A 108 -5.24 -15.16 -2.08
CA CYS A 108 -4.82 -16.13 -1.06
C CYS A 108 -5.81 -17.28 -0.88
N ASN A 109 -7.09 -17.04 -1.19
CA ASN A 109 -8.17 -18.02 -1.05
C ASN A 109 -8.33 -18.93 -2.30
N ASP A 110 -7.57 -18.69 -3.37
CA ASP A 110 -7.65 -19.44 -4.62
C ASP A 110 -6.23 -19.75 -5.13
N ALA A 111 -5.74 -20.94 -4.78
CA ALA A 111 -4.35 -21.33 -5.07
C ALA A 111 -4.07 -21.52 -6.57
N ASP A 112 -5.12 -21.80 -7.35
CA ASP A 112 -5.03 -22.12 -8.77
C ASP A 112 -5.00 -20.85 -9.63
N LYS A 113 -5.72 -19.80 -9.22
CA LYS A 113 -5.65 -18.50 -9.87
C LYS A 113 -4.27 -17.85 -9.75
N LEU A 114 -3.96 -17.00 -10.71
CA LEU A 114 -2.69 -16.29 -10.81
C LEU A 114 -2.98 -14.80 -10.91
N PRO A 115 -2.60 -13.98 -9.91
CA PRO A 115 -2.73 -12.54 -10.06
C PRO A 115 -1.81 -12.04 -11.19
N PRO A 116 -2.24 -11.06 -12.00
CA PRO A 116 -1.39 -10.44 -13.03
C PRO A 116 -0.08 -9.90 -12.45
N GLU A 117 1.00 -9.91 -13.24
CA GLU A 117 2.34 -9.46 -12.80
C GLU A 117 2.35 -8.10 -12.12
N HIS A 118 1.59 -7.14 -12.67
CA HIS A 118 1.54 -5.79 -12.14
C HIS A 118 0.73 -5.67 -10.84
N VAL A 119 -0.20 -6.60 -10.58
CA VAL A 119 -0.89 -6.71 -9.28
C VAL A 119 0.10 -7.22 -8.23
N VAL A 120 0.92 -8.22 -8.58
CA VAL A 120 2.00 -8.70 -7.72
C VAL A 120 3.00 -7.58 -7.38
N GLU A 121 3.40 -6.79 -8.37
CA GLU A 121 4.26 -5.62 -8.16
C GLU A 121 3.60 -4.60 -7.22
N CYS A 122 2.31 -4.30 -7.42
CA CYS A 122 1.54 -3.41 -6.56
C CYS A 122 1.51 -3.89 -5.09
N ILE A 123 1.28 -5.19 -4.86
CA ILE A 123 1.31 -5.78 -3.52
C ILE A 123 2.68 -5.59 -2.87
N CYS A 124 3.76 -5.81 -3.63
CA CYS A 124 5.13 -5.63 -3.13
C CYS A 124 5.41 -4.16 -2.76
N GLU A 125 4.99 -3.22 -3.60
CA GLU A 125 5.13 -1.78 -3.33
C GLU A 125 4.32 -1.34 -2.11
N LEU A 126 3.07 -1.81 -2.00
CA LEU A 126 2.23 -1.53 -0.85
C LEU A 126 2.87 -2.05 0.44
N LEU A 127 3.29 -3.32 0.46
CA LEU A 127 3.94 -3.91 1.63
C LEU A 127 5.25 -3.20 1.98
N ASN A 128 6.07 -2.78 1.02
CA ASN A 128 7.23 -1.94 1.32
C ASN A 128 6.84 -0.57 1.91
N SER A 129 5.67 -0.04 1.56
CA SER A 129 5.20 1.26 2.06
C SER A 129 4.52 1.23 3.43
N ILE A 130 3.99 0.08 3.88
CA ILE A 130 3.23 -0.01 5.15
C ILE A 130 3.69 -1.16 6.06
N GLY A 131 4.59 -2.01 5.57
CA GLY A 131 4.91 -3.32 6.13
C GLY A 131 5.35 -3.26 7.58
N TYR A 132 6.25 -2.34 7.94
CA TYR A 132 6.69 -2.17 9.32
C TYR A 132 5.54 -1.86 10.28
N THR A 133 4.71 -0.87 9.95
CA THR A 133 3.57 -0.50 10.80
C THR A 133 2.56 -1.65 10.88
N LEU A 134 2.29 -2.32 9.76
CA LEU A 134 1.32 -3.41 9.72
C LEU A 134 1.79 -4.67 10.47
N ASP A 135 3.07 -5.03 10.36
CA ASP A 135 3.68 -6.20 11.02
C ASP A 135 3.76 -6.02 12.54
N SER A 136 3.77 -4.77 13.03
CA SER A 136 3.68 -4.46 14.46
C SER A 136 2.29 -4.73 15.08
N MET A 137 1.27 -4.99 14.24
CA MET A 137 -0.12 -5.20 14.68
C MET A 137 -0.49 -6.68 14.52
N GLY A 138 -1.09 -7.31 15.54
CA GLY A 138 -1.44 -8.74 15.51
C GLY A 138 -2.19 -9.21 14.25
N PRO A 139 -3.34 -8.62 13.88
CA PRO A 139 -4.05 -8.96 12.64
C PRO A 139 -3.23 -8.67 11.37
N GLY A 140 -2.41 -7.63 11.38
CA GLY A 140 -1.59 -7.24 10.25
C GLY A 140 -0.45 -8.22 10.00
N LYS A 141 0.21 -8.67 11.06
CA LYS A 141 1.25 -9.71 11.03
C LYS A 141 0.74 -11.02 10.42
N GLU A 142 -0.45 -11.47 10.82
CA GLU A 142 -1.05 -12.67 10.24
C GLU A 142 -1.39 -12.49 8.76
N ALA A 143 -1.90 -11.31 8.36
CA ALA A 143 -2.16 -11.01 6.96
C ALA A 143 -0.86 -11.00 6.12
N ILE A 144 0.20 -10.34 6.61
CA ILE A 144 1.52 -10.34 5.97
C ILE A 144 2.05 -11.76 5.82
N LYS A 145 1.93 -12.60 6.85
CA LYS A 145 2.36 -14.00 6.80
C LYS A 145 1.67 -14.75 5.67
N GLN A 146 0.34 -14.63 5.56
CA GLN A 146 -0.44 -15.28 4.50
C GLN A 146 -0.03 -14.77 3.11
N VAL A 147 0.04 -13.45 2.93
CA VAL A 147 0.40 -12.84 1.65
C VAL A 147 1.84 -13.19 1.24
N CYS A 148 2.81 -13.12 2.15
CA CYS A 148 4.19 -13.53 1.87
C CYS A 148 4.32 -15.01 1.53
N GLY A 149 3.56 -15.88 2.21
CA GLY A 149 3.48 -17.31 1.86
C GLY A 149 2.97 -17.49 0.43
N ARG A 150 1.87 -16.82 0.09
CA ARG A 150 1.32 -16.84 -1.27
C ARG A 150 2.29 -16.32 -2.32
N LEU A 151 2.98 -15.21 -2.06
CA LEU A 151 4.00 -14.67 -2.97
C LEU A 151 5.17 -15.65 -3.17
N MET A 152 5.59 -16.35 -2.11
CA MET A 152 6.60 -17.41 -2.21
C MET A 152 6.14 -18.55 -3.12
N ASP A 153 4.89 -19.00 -2.98
CA ASP A 153 4.30 -20.03 -3.85
C ASP A 153 4.28 -19.58 -5.32
N LEU A 154 3.81 -18.35 -5.57
CA LEU A 154 3.76 -17.76 -6.91
C LEU A 154 5.16 -17.66 -7.54
N LYS A 155 6.16 -17.25 -6.77
CA LYS A 155 7.56 -17.17 -7.23
C LYS A 155 8.12 -18.55 -7.64
N GLN A 156 7.71 -19.61 -6.95
CA GLN A 156 8.20 -20.98 -7.21
C GLN A 156 7.38 -21.74 -8.25
N LYS A 157 6.17 -21.26 -8.58
CA LYS A 157 5.23 -21.93 -9.49
C LYS A 157 5.82 -22.04 -10.89
N LYS A 158 5.71 -23.25 -11.46
CA LYS A 158 6.19 -23.59 -12.81
C LYS A 158 5.02 -23.97 -13.72
N ASP A 159 5.17 -23.67 -14.99
CA ASP A 159 4.26 -24.11 -16.04
C ASP A 159 4.50 -25.59 -16.42
N LYS A 160 3.72 -26.11 -17.37
CA LYS A 160 3.84 -27.49 -17.86
C LYS A 160 5.19 -27.79 -18.53
N LYS A 161 5.94 -26.76 -18.91
CA LYS A 161 7.28 -26.87 -19.52
C LYS A 161 8.40 -26.72 -18.48
N GLY A 162 8.06 -26.61 -17.20
CA GLY A 162 9.01 -26.42 -16.11
C GLY A 162 9.60 -25.00 -16.01
N GLN A 163 9.06 -24.04 -16.77
CA GLN A 163 9.48 -22.63 -16.71
C GLN A 163 8.68 -21.90 -15.63
N GLY A 164 9.27 -20.86 -15.04
CA GLY A 164 8.57 -20.06 -14.04
C GLY A 164 7.35 -19.35 -14.65
N VAL A 165 6.22 -19.38 -13.94
CA VAL A 165 4.97 -18.74 -14.39
C VAL A 165 5.12 -17.21 -14.48
N TYR A 166 5.89 -16.62 -13.57
CA TYR A 166 6.18 -15.19 -13.54
C TYR A 166 7.54 -14.88 -14.14
N SER A 167 7.69 -13.69 -14.71
CA SER A 167 8.94 -13.14 -15.21
C SER A 167 10.00 -13.04 -14.11
N LYS A 168 11.28 -13.05 -14.51
CA LYS A 168 12.39 -12.91 -13.56
C LYS A 168 12.30 -11.61 -12.76
N ARG A 169 11.87 -10.51 -13.39
CA ARG A 169 11.62 -9.23 -12.71
C ARG A 169 10.66 -9.39 -11.54
N ILE A 170 9.52 -10.05 -11.73
CA ILE A 170 8.54 -10.27 -10.66
C ILE A 170 9.07 -11.23 -9.60
N GLN A 171 9.77 -12.30 -9.99
CA GLN A 171 10.43 -13.20 -9.04
C GLN A 171 11.43 -12.46 -8.15
N PHE A 172 12.22 -11.52 -8.71
CA PHE A 172 13.13 -10.67 -7.96
C PHE A 172 12.39 -9.68 -7.05
N LYS A 173 11.34 -9.01 -7.55
CA LYS A 173 10.50 -8.13 -6.72
C LYS A 173 9.93 -8.83 -5.49
N ILE A 174 9.43 -10.06 -5.67
CA ILE A 174 8.96 -10.91 -4.56
C ILE A 174 10.11 -11.22 -3.60
N GLN A 175 11.26 -11.63 -4.13
CA GLN A 175 12.43 -11.96 -3.31
C GLN A 175 12.90 -10.76 -2.49
N ASP A 176 13.05 -9.59 -3.11
CA ASP A 176 13.45 -8.34 -2.45
C ASP A 176 12.51 -7.96 -1.31
N LEU A 177 11.20 -8.14 -1.50
CA LEU A 177 10.21 -7.91 -0.45
C LEU A 177 10.37 -8.88 0.73
N LEU A 178 10.53 -10.17 0.45
CA LEU A 178 10.72 -11.20 1.48
C LEU A 178 12.00 -10.93 2.28
N ASP A 179 13.08 -10.54 1.60
CA ASP A 179 14.35 -10.18 2.24
C ASP A 179 14.21 -8.91 3.07
N THR A 180 13.50 -7.89 2.56
CA THR A 180 13.18 -6.67 3.31
C THR A 180 12.41 -6.97 4.59
N LYS A 181 11.40 -7.85 4.52
CA LYS A 181 10.64 -8.30 5.70
C LYS A 181 11.55 -9.04 6.69
N ASN A 182 12.40 -9.95 6.21
CA ASN A 182 13.32 -10.71 7.07
C ASN A 182 14.40 -9.82 7.72
N ALA A 183 14.76 -8.71 7.07
CA ALA A 183 15.61 -7.67 7.61
C ALA A 183 14.86 -6.68 8.55
N GLY A 184 13.62 -7.00 8.97
CA GLY A 184 12.86 -6.15 9.87
C GLY A 184 12.37 -4.85 9.23
N TRP A 185 12.10 -4.87 7.92
CA TRP A 185 11.66 -3.71 7.13
C TRP A 185 12.70 -2.60 7.02
N VAL A 186 13.97 -2.90 7.23
CA VAL A 186 15.07 -1.94 7.05
C VAL A 186 15.45 -1.90 5.57
N MET A 187 15.23 -0.75 4.91
CA MET A 187 15.64 -0.52 3.53
C MET A 187 16.83 0.44 3.48
N LYS A 188 17.81 0.12 2.62
CA LYS A 188 18.88 1.06 2.27
C LYS A 188 18.34 2.05 1.25
N THR A 189 18.25 3.32 1.63
CA THR A 189 17.88 4.40 0.73
C THR A 189 19.12 5.21 0.38
N PHE A 190 19.42 5.32 -0.91
CA PHE A 190 20.36 6.32 -1.38
C PHE A 190 19.58 7.61 -1.52
N LYS A 191 19.66 8.50 -0.53
CA LYS A 191 19.19 9.87 -0.76
C LYS A 191 20.07 10.44 -1.86
N ALA A 192 19.48 10.68 -3.03
CA ALA A 192 19.91 11.79 -3.88
C ALA A 192 19.54 13.09 -3.15
N ALA A 193 20.15 13.33 -1.98
CA ALA A 193 20.15 14.65 -1.40
C ALA A 193 20.95 15.50 -2.39
N ALA A 194 20.29 16.43 -3.08
CA ALA A 194 20.97 17.46 -3.81
C ALA A 194 21.76 18.29 -2.78
N LYS A 195 22.97 17.84 -2.46
CA LYS A 195 23.88 18.55 -1.57
C LYS A 195 24.24 19.86 -2.26
N THR A 196 24.20 20.95 -1.52
CA THR A 196 24.71 22.23 -2.00
C THR A 196 26.21 22.11 -2.28
N LYS A 197 26.74 22.92 -3.20
CA LYS A 197 28.17 22.92 -3.55
C LYS A 197 29.08 23.12 -2.33
N GLU A 198 28.58 23.80 -1.31
CA GLU A 198 29.29 24.05 -0.06
C GLU A 198 29.31 22.82 0.86
N GLU A 199 28.20 22.09 0.98
CA GLU A 199 28.16 20.79 1.70
C GLU A 199 29.09 19.76 1.03
N ILE A 200 29.18 19.76 -0.31
CA ILE A 200 30.10 18.87 -1.04
C ILE A 200 31.56 19.21 -0.70
N ARG A 201 31.94 20.49 -0.58
CA ARG A 201 33.30 20.88 -0.19
C ARG A 201 33.62 20.52 1.25
N GLN A 202 32.68 20.73 2.16
CA GLN A 202 32.87 20.42 3.57
C GLN A 202 33.00 18.91 3.81
N ASP A 203 32.20 18.11 3.11
CA ASP A 203 32.32 16.65 3.16
C ASP A 203 33.64 16.18 2.55
N ALA A 204 34.06 16.71 1.39
CA ALA A 204 35.36 16.37 0.79
C ALA A 204 36.57 16.73 1.69
N ALA A 205 36.47 17.84 2.43
CA ALA A 205 37.49 18.25 3.40
C ALA A 205 37.53 17.32 4.63
N ARG A 206 36.36 16.83 5.09
CA ARG A 206 36.26 15.85 6.19
C ARG A 206 36.73 14.45 5.78
N ASP A 207 36.43 14.04 4.56
CA ASP A 207 36.81 12.74 4.00
C ASP A 207 38.33 12.62 3.83
N SER A 208 38.98 13.73 3.44
CA SER A 208 40.44 13.81 3.35
C SER A 208 41.15 13.66 4.71
N ALA A 209 40.45 13.94 5.82
CA ALA A 209 41.01 13.88 7.17
C ALA A 209 40.72 12.55 7.92
N SER A 210 39.70 11.79 7.52
CA SER A 210 39.17 10.65 8.29
C SER A 210 39.44 9.27 7.66
N GLY A 211 39.73 9.19 6.36
CA GLY A 211 40.07 7.92 5.68
C GLY A 211 38.96 6.85 5.68
N LYS A 212 37.74 7.19 6.13
CA LYS A 212 36.56 6.30 6.07
C LYS A 212 35.71 6.69 4.88
N ALA A 213 35.49 5.75 3.96
CA ALA A 213 34.45 5.88 2.94
C ALA A 213 33.09 5.96 3.63
N VAL A 214 32.45 7.12 3.59
CA VAL A 214 31.06 7.27 4.02
C VAL A 214 30.20 6.58 2.96
N ASP A 215 29.73 5.36 3.24
CA ASP A 215 28.67 4.74 2.45
C ASP A 215 27.45 5.66 2.58
N GLY A 216 27.13 6.40 1.50
CA GLY A 216 26.04 7.37 1.45
C GLY A 216 24.64 6.74 1.50
N SER A 217 24.53 5.51 1.99
CA SER A 217 23.29 4.77 2.16
C SER A 217 22.70 5.06 3.55
N GLU A 218 21.54 5.73 3.58
CA GLU A 218 20.77 5.94 4.80
C GLU A 218 19.83 4.73 5.00
N HIS A 219 19.86 4.13 6.18
CA HIS A 219 18.95 3.04 6.53
C HIS A 219 17.62 3.65 7.00
N VAL A 220 16.54 3.38 6.29
CA VAL A 220 15.20 3.87 6.61
C VAL A 220 14.29 2.67 6.90
N ILE A 221 13.45 2.81 7.93
CA ILE A 221 12.41 1.82 8.22
C ILE A 221 11.25 2.01 7.23
N ALA A 222 11.10 1.05 6.34
CA ALA A 222 10.07 0.98 5.31
C ALA A 222 8.67 0.91 5.94
N GLY A 223 7.84 1.93 5.69
CA GLY A 223 6.48 1.97 6.23
C GLY A 223 6.38 2.28 7.72
N ALA A 224 7.38 2.98 8.28
CA ALA A 224 7.20 3.73 9.50
C ALA A 224 6.16 4.85 9.32
N ARG A 225 5.44 5.16 10.40
CA ARG A 225 4.47 6.27 10.39
C ARG A 225 5.22 7.60 10.21
N PRO A 226 4.61 8.60 9.54
CA PRO A 226 5.16 9.95 9.51
C PRO A 226 5.40 10.48 10.93
N SER A 227 6.61 10.96 11.20
CA SER A 227 7.07 11.37 12.55
C SER A 227 6.28 12.54 13.13
N TYR A 228 5.76 13.44 12.30
CA TYR A 228 4.93 14.56 12.75
C TYR A 228 3.59 14.09 13.35
N LEU A 229 3.02 12.99 12.85
CA LEU A 229 1.76 12.43 13.39
C LEU A 229 1.96 11.77 14.76
N THR A 230 3.17 11.31 15.06
CA THR A 230 3.49 10.77 16.39
C THR A 230 3.73 11.89 17.41
N ALA A 231 4.16 13.07 16.95
CA ALA A 231 4.36 14.24 17.80
C ALA A 231 3.03 14.92 18.19
N GLU A 232 2.03 14.97 17.29
CA GLU A 232 0.72 15.57 17.56
C GLU A 232 -0.06 14.88 18.70
N LYS A 233 0.15 13.57 18.93
CA LYS A 233 -0.45 12.85 20.07
C LYS A 233 -0.06 13.43 21.45
N HIS A 234 1.05 14.14 21.55
CA HIS A 234 1.48 14.79 22.79
C HIS A 234 0.97 16.24 22.92
N ALA A 235 0.44 16.85 21.85
CA ALA A 235 0.06 18.26 21.82
C ALA A 235 -1.46 18.50 21.90
N VAL A 236 -2.28 17.53 21.47
CA VAL A 236 -3.75 17.69 21.46
C VAL A 236 -4.39 16.58 22.29
N GLY A 237 -4.93 16.94 23.44
CA GLY A 237 -5.72 16.06 24.32
C GLY A 237 -7.08 15.67 23.73
N GLY A 238 -7.09 15.15 22.50
CA GLY A 238 -8.28 14.65 21.82
C GLY A 238 -8.73 13.32 22.43
N LYS A 239 -10.03 13.22 22.72
CA LYS A 239 -10.70 11.98 23.15
C LYS A 239 -10.38 10.84 22.19
N ASP A 240 -10.00 9.69 22.74
CA ASP A 240 -9.80 8.45 21.98
C ASP A 240 -11.17 7.89 21.56
N ASP A 241 -11.64 8.17 20.34
CA ASP A 241 -12.96 7.78 19.81
C ASP A 241 -13.09 6.27 19.47
N GLY A 242 -12.42 5.42 20.22
CA GLY A 242 -12.49 3.98 20.12
C GLY A 242 -12.04 3.38 18.77
N PRO A 243 -11.92 2.04 18.71
CA PRO A 243 -11.46 1.34 17.51
C PRO A 243 -12.41 1.55 16.32
N TRP A 244 -11.87 1.59 15.10
CA TRP A 244 -12.67 1.62 13.86
C TRP A 244 -13.40 0.29 13.69
N GLN A 245 -14.73 0.31 13.73
CA GLN A 245 -15.57 -0.87 13.52
C GLN A 245 -15.79 -1.11 12.04
N GLU A 246 -15.83 -2.38 11.64
CA GLU A 246 -16.07 -2.82 10.27
C GLU A 246 -17.53 -2.54 9.86
N VAL A 247 -17.73 -2.16 8.61
CA VAL A 247 -19.07 -1.98 8.03
C VAL A 247 -19.57 -3.36 7.57
N PRO A 248 -20.78 -3.79 7.95
CA PRO A 248 -21.30 -5.09 7.54
C PRO A 248 -21.36 -5.23 6.02
N LYS A 249 -20.79 -6.31 5.47
CA LYS A 249 -20.88 -6.63 4.03
C LYS A 249 -22.34 -6.91 3.67
N GLY A 250 -22.90 -6.14 2.73
CA GLY A 250 -24.19 -6.43 2.13
C GLY A 250 -24.13 -7.77 1.40
N LYS A 251 -25.05 -8.69 1.71
CA LYS A 251 -25.17 -9.97 0.99
C LYS A 251 -25.49 -9.66 -0.47
N ARG A 252 -24.63 -10.14 -1.39
CA ARG A 252 -25.00 -10.25 -2.81
C ARG A 252 -26.16 -11.23 -2.90
N GLY A 253 -27.31 -10.75 -3.36
CA GLY A 253 -28.42 -11.58 -3.83
C GLY A 253 -28.20 -11.98 -5.27
#